data_AF-V9VZ76-F1
#
_entry.id   AF-V9VZ76-F1
#
_cell.length_a   1.000
_cell.length_b   1.000
_cell.length_c   1.000
_cell.angle_alpha   90.00
_cell.angle_beta   90.00
_cell.angle_gamma   90.00
#
_symmetry.space_group_name_H-M   'P 1'
#
loop_
_entity.id
_entity.type
_entity.pdbx_description
1 polymer ?
#
loop_
_entity_poly.entity_id
_entity_poly.type
_entity_poly.pdbx_seq_one_letter_code
_entity_poly.pdbx_strand_id
1 'polypeptide(L)'
;MARNQKVVPESHQALDALKYEIAAELGLPVGKNKPGFYGNADAEFASELGSVSLSSTKEDYWGHITSRDAGAVGGTITQRLIRKAEETLFTL
;
A
#
# COMPACT_ATOMS: atom_id res chain seq x y z
N MET A 1 26.79 -0.37 -10.15
CA MET A 1 25.51 -0.90 -9.62
C MET A 1 25.24 -0.22 -8.29
N ALA A 2 24.19 0.60 -8.18
CA ALA A 2 23.87 1.31 -6.95
C ALA A 2 23.37 0.31 -5.88
N ARG A 3 23.94 0.40 -4.68
CA ARG A 3 23.51 -0.42 -3.54
C ARG A 3 22.17 0.13 -3.03
N ASN A 4 21.07 -0.58 -3.28
CA ASN A 4 19.74 -0.26 -2.77
C ASN A 4 19.68 -0.54 -1.25
N GLN A 5 20.35 0.29 -0.46
CA GLN A 5 20.35 0.22 0.99
C GLN A 5 19.26 1.14 1.52
N LYS A 6 18.37 0.59 2.34
CA LYS A 6 17.36 1.38 3.05
C LYS A 6 18.10 2.33 4.00
N VAL A 7 17.69 3.60 4.03
CA VAL A 7 18.30 4.60 4.92
C VAL A 7 18.14 4.22 6.39
N VAL A 8 16.98 3.66 6.74
CA VAL A 8 16.69 3.09 8.06
C VAL A 8 16.03 1.72 7.85
N PRO A 9 16.76 0.62 7.99
CA PRO A 9 16.23 -0.72 7.70
C PRO A 9 15.13 -1.14 8.68
N GLU A 10 15.17 -0.70 9.94
CA GLU A 10 14.20 -1.01 11.00
C GLU A 10 12.83 -0.39 10.73
N SER A 11 12.78 0.75 10.02
CA SER A 11 11.54 1.48 9.72
C SER A 11 10.61 0.72 8.77
N HIS A 12 11.08 -0.35 8.15
CA HIS A 12 10.31 -1.06 7.12
C HIS A 12 8.93 -1.50 7.62
N GLN A 13 8.85 -2.10 8.81
CA GLN A 13 7.58 -2.58 9.38
C GLN A 13 6.61 -1.43 9.69
N ALA A 14 7.12 -0.34 10.26
CA ALA A 14 6.33 0.83 10.61
C ALA A 14 5.80 1.56 9.38
N LEU A 15 6.63 1.74 8.35
CA LEU A 15 6.23 2.35 7.08
C LEU A 15 5.21 1.50 6.34
N ASP A 16 5.34 0.18 6.42
CA ASP A 16 4.38 -0.73 5.84
C ASP A 16 3.02 -0.64 6.52
N ALA A 17 2.97 -0.57 7.86
CA ALA A 17 1.72 -0.35 8.59
C ALA A 17 1.06 0.97 8.20
N LEU A 18 1.85 2.05 8.19
CA LEU A 18 1.40 3.40 7.80
C LEU A 18 0.85 3.43 6.37
N LYS A 19 1.50 2.73 5.44
CA LYS A 19 1.07 2.62 4.03
C LYS A 19 -0.34 2.05 3.91
N TYR A 20 -0.66 0.98 4.63
CA TYR A 20 -2.01 0.41 4.61
C TYR A 20 -3.02 1.22 5.40
N GLU A 21 -2.62 1.86 6.50
CA GLU A 21 -3.46 2.78 7.25
C GLU A 21 -3.94 3.94 6.37
N ILE A 22 -3.00 4.63 5.73
CA ILE A 22 -3.31 5.74 4.82
C ILE A 22 -4.13 5.27 3.64
N ALA A 23 -3.80 4.12 3.05
CA ALA A 23 -4.57 3.63 1.92
C ALA A 23 -6.01 3.26 2.31
N ALA A 24 -6.23 2.74 3.53
CA ALA A 24 -7.56 2.52 4.06
C ALA A 24 -8.31 3.85 4.29
N GLU A 25 -7.63 4.89 4.79
CA GLU A 25 -8.23 6.23 4.95
C GLU A 25 -8.61 6.87 3.61
N LEU A 26 -7.79 6.67 2.58
CA LEU A 26 -8.06 7.14 1.22
C LEU A 26 -9.08 6.26 0.46
N GLY A 27 -9.59 5.19 1.10
CA GLY A 27 -10.58 4.29 0.51
C GLY A 27 -10.03 3.43 -0.64
N LEU A 28 -8.72 3.22 -0.69
CA LEU A 28 -8.08 2.46 -1.76
C LEU A 28 -8.23 0.96 -1.54
N PRO A 29 -8.52 0.17 -2.60
CA PRO A 29 -8.69 -1.27 -2.50
C PRO A 29 -7.34 -2.00 -2.42
N VAL A 30 -6.52 -1.71 -1.42
CA VAL A 30 -5.23 -2.38 -1.17
C VAL A 30 -5.30 -3.19 0.12
N GLY A 31 -5.11 -4.50 0.02
CA GLY A 31 -5.31 -5.42 1.14
C GLY A 31 -4.12 -6.34 1.35
N LYS A 32 -3.47 -6.23 2.52
CA LYS A 32 -2.62 -7.28 3.10
C LYS A 32 -3.51 -8.44 3.52
N ASN A 33 -3.76 -9.39 2.62
CA ASN A 33 -4.53 -10.60 2.88
C ASN A 33 -5.94 -10.38 3.49
N LYS A 34 -6.93 -10.03 2.66
CA LYS A 34 -8.30 -10.51 2.90
C LYS A 34 -8.62 -11.62 1.90
N PRO A 35 -8.54 -12.90 2.26
CA PRO A 35 -9.29 -13.92 1.54
C PRO A 35 -10.77 -13.61 1.76
N GLY A 36 -11.44 -13.03 0.75
CA GLY A 36 -12.91 -13.00 0.70
C GLY A 36 -13.65 -11.73 1.17
N PHE A 37 -13.11 -10.51 1.05
CA PHE A 37 -13.94 -9.30 1.22
C PHE A 37 -13.61 -8.14 0.25
N TYR A 38 -13.19 -8.46 -0.98
CA TYR A 38 -13.37 -7.61 -2.16
C TYR A 38 -13.63 -8.53 -3.37
N GLY A 39 -14.64 -9.39 -3.21
CA GLY A 39 -15.40 -9.88 -4.35
C GLY A 39 -16.64 -8.99 -4.47
N ASN A 40 -16.93 -8.54 -5.69
CA ASN A 40 -18.19 -7.93 -6.13
C ASN A 40 -18.23 -6.39 -6.12
N ALA A 41 -17.46 -5.78 -7.03
CA ALA A 41 -17.94 -4.58 -7.72
C ALA A 41 -17.60 -4.53 -9.22
N ASP A 42 -16.47 -5.10 -9.69
CA ASP A 42 -16.15 -5.07 -11.14
C ASP A 42 -15.59 -6.37 -11.75
N ALA A 43 -15.42 -7.44 -10.98
CA ALA A 43 -14.82 -8.69 -11.46
C ALA A 43 -15.83 -9.74 -11.98
N GLU A 44 -17.13 -9.47 -11.96
CA GLU A 44 -18.17 -10.45 -12.34
C GLU A 44 -18.28 -10.66 -13.86
N PHE A 45 -17.73 -9.75 -14.68
CA PHE A 45 -17.57 -9.98 -16.13
C PHE A 45 -16.27 -10.74 -16.46
N ALA A 46 -15.23 -10.56 -15.64
CA ALA A 46 -13.91 -11.15 -15.89
C ALA A 46 -13.81 -12.62 -15.47
N SER A 47 -14.68 -13.10 -14.59
CA SER A 47 -14.72 -14.50 -14.17
C SER A 47 -15.24 -15.48 -15.23
N GLU A 48 -15.95 -15.01 -16.27
CA GLU A 48 -16.54 -15.88 -17.30
C GLU A 48 -15.61 -16.14 -18.50
N LEU A 49 -14.56 -15.33 -18.71
CA LEU A 49 -13.69 -15.42 -19.90
C LEU A 49 -12.43 -16.28 -19.75
N GLY A 50 -12.34 -17.11 -18.70
CA GLY A 50 -11.34 -18.17 -18.64
C GLY A 50 -10.48 -18.12 -17.39
N SER A 51 -10.80 -19.04 -16.49
CA SER A 51 -9.93 -19.50 -15.42
C SER A 51 -8.64 -20.10 -16.02
N VAL A 52 -7.56 -19.32 -16.06
CA VAL A 52 -6.20 -19.86 -16.17
C VAL A 52 -5.61 -19.96 -14.77
N SER A 53 -5.48 -21.22 -14.32
CA SER A 53 -4.65 -21.73 -13.22
C SER A 53 -4.14 -20.73 -12.17
N LEU A 54 -4.83 -20.71 -11.03
CA LEU A 54 -4.48 -20.04 -9.78
C LEU A 54 -3.13 -20.54 -9.23
N SER A 55 -2.02 -19.94 -9.65
CA SER A 55 -0.78 -19.97 -8.87
C SER A 55 -0.86 -18.91 -7.78
N SER A 56 -0.87 -19.40 -6.54
CA SER A 56 -0.93 -18.67 -5.28
C SER A 56 0.29 -17.75 -5.05
N THR A 57 0.38 -16.63 -5.75
CA THR A 57 1.28 -15.52 -5.40
C THR A 57 0.47 -14.36 -4.86
N LYS A 58 0.18 -14.49 -3.57
CA LYS A 58 -0.06 -13.39 -2.63
C LYS A 58 1.09 -12.39 -2.73
N GLU A 59 0.97 -11.42 -3.61
CA GLU A 59 1.68 -10.17 -3.42
C GLU A 59 0.65 -9.09 -3.16
N ASP A 60 0.96 -8.23 -2.20
CA ASP A 60 0.26 -6.98 -1.97
C ASP A 60 0.18 -6.24 -3.30
N TYR A 61 -0.89 -6.45 -4.07
CA TYR A 61 -0.95 -5.96 -5.43
C TYR A 61 -1.40 -4.50 -5.37
N TRP A 62 -0.48 -3.60 -5.72
CA TRP A 62 -0.74 -2.16 -5.90
C TRP A 62 -0.83 -1.80 -7.39
N GLY A 63 -0.85 -2.80 -8.29
CA GLY A 63 -0.81 -2.56 -9.73
C GLY A 63 -2.15 -2.14 -10.35
N HIS A 64 -3.27 -2.39 -9.67
CA HIS A 64 -4.61 -1.99 -10.13
C HIS A 64 -5.01 -0.57 -9.73
N ILE A 65 -4.25 0.09 -8.85
CA ILE A 65 -4.56 1.47 -8.45
C ILE A 65 -3.92 2.48 -9.39
N THR A 66 -4.49 3.68 -9.47
CA THR A 66 -3.94 4.72 -10.34
C THR A 66 -2.63 5.27 -9.80
N SER A 67 -1.73 5.73 -10.68
CA SER A 67 -0.48 6.39 -10.27
C SER A 67 -0.73 7.60 -9.36
N ARG A 68 -1.88 8.26 -9.52
CA ARG A 68 -2.31 9.38 -8.68
C ARG A 68 -2.60 8.92 -7.26
N ASP A 69 -3.30 7.80 -7.10
CA ASP A 69 -3.66 7.25 -5.79
C ASP A 69 -2.43 6.69 -5.06
N ALA A 70 -1.57 5.97 -5.78
CA ALA A 70 -0.29 5.52 -5.26
C ALA A 70 0.58 6.70 -4.80
N GLY A 71 0.61 7.77 -5.60
CA GLY A 71 1.30 9.01 -5.28
C GLY A 71 0.71 9.74 -4.08
N ALA A 72 -0.62 9.77 -3.94
CA ALA A 72 -1.30 10.36 -2.80
C ALA A 72 -0.90 9.64 -1.50
N VAL A 73 -0.92 8.30 -1.48
CA VAL A 73 -0.46 7.51 -0.32
C VAL A 73 0.98 7.85 0.04
N GLY A 74 1.89 7.85 -0.94
CA GLY A 74 3.30 8.18 -0.72
C GLY A 74 3.50 9.60 -0.17
N GLY A 75 2.77 10.58 -0.70
CA GLY A 75 2.79 11.97 -0.23
C GLY A 75 2.32 12.09 1.21
N THR A 76 1.23 11.42 1.58
CA THR A 76 0.71 11.42 2.96
C THR A 76 1.66 10.73 3.93
N ILE A 77 2.36 9.67 3.51
CA ILE A 77 3.42 9.03 4.31
C ILE A 77 4.49 10.05 4.66
N THR A 78 5.05 10.72 3.64
CA THR A 78 6.10 11.74 3.84
C THR A 78 5.61 12.89 4.70
N GLN A 79 4.39 13.39 4.47
CA GLN A 79 3.79 14.45 5.27
C GLN A 79 3.72 14.08 6.75
N ARG A 80 3.24 12.87 7.08
CA ARG A 80 3.15 12.40 8.48
C ARG A 80 4.52 12.21 9.12
N LEU A 81 5.51 11.73 8.37
CA LEU A 81 6.88 11.57 8.87
C LEU A 81 7.51 12.91 9.21
N ILE A 82 7.39 13.91 8.32
CA ILE A 82 7.92 15.25 8.55
C ILE A 82 7.22 15.88 9.75
N ARG A 83 5.89 15.80 9.82
CA ARG A 83 5.13 16.31 10.96
C ARG A 83 5.59 15.70 12.29
N LYS A 84 5.75 14.37 12.35
CA LYS A 84 6.27 13.70 13.56
C LYS A 84 7.69 14.13 13.88
N ALA A 85 8.55 14.31 12.86
CA ALA A 85 9.91 14.80 13.06
C ALA A 85 9.91 16.23 13.62
N GLU A 86 9.10 17.13 13.06
CA GLU A 86 8.89 18.48 13.57
C GLU A 86 8.39 18.46 15.02
N GLU A 87 7.36 17.67 15.33
CA GLU A 87 6.86 17.49 16.69
C GLU A 87 7.99 17.01 17.63
N THR A 88 8.78 16.01 17.25
CA THR A 88 9.90 15.54 18.09
C THR A 88 11.04 16.54 18.25
N LEU A 89 11.30 17.38 17.25
CA LEU A 89 12.41 18.34 17.26
C LEU A 89 12.04 19.65 17.96
N PHE A 90 10.79 20.09 17.84
CA PHE A 90 10.29 21.36 18.39
C PHE A 90 9.54 21.20 19.72
N THR A 91 9.28 19.97 20.18
CA THR A 91 8.76 19.69 21.53
C THR A 91 9.88 19.45 22.56
N LEU A 92 11.15 19.63 22.15
CA LEU A 92 12.33 19.71 23.04
C LEU A 92 12.65 21.18 23.34
#